data_AF-A0A3N5L976-F1
#
_entry.id   AF-A0A3N5L976-F1
#
_cell.length_a   1.000
_cell.length_b   1.000
_cell.length_c   1.000
_cell.angle_alpha   90.00
_cell.angle_beta   90.00
_cell.angle_gamma   90.00
#
_symmetry.space_group_name_H-M   'P 1'
#
loop_
_entity.id
_entity.type
_entity.pdbx_description
1 polymer ?
#
loop_
_entity_poly.entity_id
_entity_poly.type
_entity_poly.pdbx_seq_one_letter_code
_entity_poly.pdbx_strand_id
1 'polypeptide(L)'
;GPVLMARAFLPGMIGRHHGVFVCVSSTGTAFLGGYETFKAAQVHLSNTLDAELEGTGVIAYTIGPGLVPTETARKAIEKLAPLMGMTVDEFFILNKNAMLTIEEAGAGFAASVVFAEKFRGQEISSMQALKAADINFGSALEPVEGAAAGINAETRLQALALCQAVHKTLSEQSEGWKHRSLFERQWVIRDFRKIAGMPVEEWLEALAHLEAGLQGNDPVTPPPLAKLAGYYNHQAELAKGYEKDPVKLQDSLVHVYGWKEEVDRLEESLK
;
A
#
# COMPACT_ATOMS: atom_id res chain seq x y z
N GLY A 1 12.66 -17.85 -14.21
CA GLY A 1 13.14 -16.57 -14.75
C GLY A 1 13.84 -15.75 -13.68
N PRO A 2 13.10 -15.00 -12.84
CA PRO A 2 13.66 -14.10 -11.83
C PRO A 2 14.69 -14.74 -10.88
N VAL A 3 14.44 -15.97 -10.40
CA VAL A 3 15.41 -16.73 -9.59
C VAL A 3 16.75 -16.96 -10.31
N LEU A 4 16.72 -17.25 -11.61
CA LEU A 4 17.94 -17.47 -12.39
C LEU A 4 18.71 -16.15 -12.60
N MET A 5 17.99 -15.04 -12.79
CA MET A 5 18.60 -13.71 -12.88
C MET A 5 19.24 -13.32 -11.55
N ALA A 6 18.54 -13.54 -10.42
CA ALA A 6 19.09 -13.30 -9.09
C ALA A 6 20.38 -14.11 -8.88
N ARG A 7 20.37 -15.41 -9.18
CA ARG A 7 21.56 -16.27 -9.10
C ARG A 7 22.72 -15.77 -9.96
N ALA A 8 22.44 -15.24 -11.15
CA ALA A 8 23.47 -14.78 -12.07
C ALA A 8 24.08 -13.43 -11.67
N PHE A 9 23.26 -12.48 -11.18
CA PHE A 9 23.68 -11.09 -11.00
C PHE A 9 23.96 -10.69 -9.55
N LEU A 10 23.29 -11.30 -8.56
CA LEU A 10 23.48 -10.95 -7.15
C LEU A 10 24.93 -11.14 -6.66
N PRO A 11 25.68 -12.20 -7.03
CA PRO A 11 27.07 -12.34 -6.58
C PRO A 11 27.93 -11.13 -6.97
N GLY A 12 27.73 -10.58 -8.17
CA GLY A 12 28.42 -9.38 -8.64
C GLY A 12 28.00 -8.12 -7.88
N MET A 13 26.72 -7.97 -7.56
CA MET A 13 26.19 -6.84 -6.78
C MET A 13 26.70 -6.86 -5.32
N ILE A 14 26.73 -8.04 -4.71
CA ILE A 14 27.25 -8.25 -3.35
C ILE A 14 28.75 -7.94 -3.31
N GLY A 15 29.53 -8.46 -4.28
CA GLY A 15 30.98 -8.25 -4.32
C GLY A 15 31.41 -6.78 -4.46
N ARG A 16 30.52 -5.92 -4.95
CA ARG A 16 30.73 -4.47 -5.06
C ARG A 16 29.98 -3.65 -4.01
N HIS A 17 29.35 -4.30 -3.04
CA HIS A 17 28.53 -3.69 -1.98
C HIS A 17 27.45 -2.71 -2.47
N HIS A 18 26.93 -2.94 -3.68
CA HIS A 18 25.97 -2.03 -4.29
C HIS A 18 25.21 -2.72 -5.42
N GLY A 19 23.88 -2.62 -5.39
CA GLY A 19 23.01 -3.05 -6.48
C GLY A 19 21.54 -2.94 -6.11
N VAL A 20 20.69 -2.93 -7.13
CA VAL A 20 19.23 -2.93 -6.97
C VAL A 20 18.66 -4.07 -7.82
N PHE A 21 17.93 -4.98 -7.18
CA PHE A 21 17.23 -6.07 -7.86
C PHE A 21 15.72 -5.84 -7.77
N VAL A 22 15.09 -5.59 -8.93
CA VAL A 22 13.67 -5.22 -8.99
C VAL A 22 12.86 -6.34 -9.62
N CYS A 23 11.87 -6.83 -8.89
CA CYS A 23 10.84 -7.72 -9.42
C CYS A 23 9.66 -6.91 -9.96
N VAL A 24 8.99 -7.41 -11.02
CA VAL A 24 7.81 -6.73 -11.59
C VAL A 24 6.54 -7.50 -11.28
N SER A 25 5.77 -7.04 -10.30
CA SER A 25 4.48 -7.61 -9.95
C SER A 25 3.36 -7.08 -10.84
N SER A 26 2.16 -7.59 -10.59
CA SER A 26 0.91 -7.14 -11.17
C SER A 26 -0.19 -7.70 -10.29
N THR A 27 -1.31 -6.99 -10.21
CA THR A 27 -2.55 -7.53 -9.69
C THR A 27 -3.34 -8.16 -10.84
N GLY A 28 -4.01 -9.27 -10.54
CA GLY A 28 -4.94 -9.94 -11.43
C GLY A 28 -6.29 -10.08 -10.73
N THR A 29 -7.29 -10.59 -11.45
CA THR A 29 -8.58 -10.95 -10.88
C THR A 29 -9.01 -12.31 -11.43
N ALA A 30 -10.30 -12.63 -11.35
CA ALA A 30 -10.89 -13.79 -11.99
C ALA A 30 -10.32 -14.02 -13.41
N PHE A 31 -10.13 -15.29 -13.77
CA PHE A 31 -9.57 -15.74 -15.07
C PHE A 31 -8.06 -15.51 -15.29
N LEU A 32 -7.35 -14.89 -14.34
CA LEU A 32 -5.90 -14.66 -14.42
C LEU A 32 -5.07 -15.47 -13.40
N GLY A 33 -5.62 -16.54 -12.80
CA GLY A 33 -4.98 -17.23 -11.67
C GLY A 33 -3.54 -17.72 -11.91
N GLY A 34 -3.23 -18.23 -13.11
CA GLY A 34 -1.85 -18.63 -13.45
C GLY A 34 -0.89 -17.44 -13.55
N TYR A 35 -1.36 -16.33 -14.13
CA TYR A 35 -0.60 -15.09 -14.22
C TYR A 35 -0.37 -14.48 -12.82
N GLU A 36 -1.43 -14.38 -12.02
CA GLU A 36 -1.36 -13.83 -10.66
C GLU A 36 -0.46 -14.67 -9.75
N THR A 37 -0.53 -16.00 -9.83
CA THR A 37 0.40 -16.89 -9.11
C THR A 37 1.85 -16.58 -9.46
N PHE A 38 2.17 -16.41 -10.74
CA PHE A 38 3.53 -16.09 -11.18
C PHE A 38 3.99 -14.70 -10.71
N LYS A 39 3.09 -13.73 -10.64
CA LYS A 39 3.37 -12.37 -10.17
C LYS A 39 3.52 -12.30 -8.65
N ALA A 40 2.67 -13.00 -7.91
CA ALA A 40 2.80 -13.14 -6.45
C ALA A 40 4.10 -13.84 -6.04
N ALA A 41 4.54 -14.84 -6.81
CA ALA A 41 5.83 -15.49 -6.58
C ALA A 41 7.02 -14.52 -6.70
N GLN A 42 6.92 -13.50 -7.56
CA GLN A 42 7.97 -12.48 -7.68
C GLN A 42 8.01 -11.53 -6.48
N VAL A 43 6.84 -11.19 -5.91
CA VAL A 43 6.75 -10.43 -4.66
C VAL A 43 7.46 -11.18 -3.55
N HIS A 44 7.13 -12.47 -3.37
CA HIS A 44 7.79 -13.29 -2.35
C HIS A 44 9.28 -13.48 -2.60
N LEU A 45 9.70 -13.73 -3.84
CA LEU A 45 11.12 -13.80 -4.17
C LEU A 45 11.85 -12.53 -3.75
N SER A 46 11.31 -11.35 -4.08
CA SER A 46 11.94 -10.09 -3.74
C SER A 46 12.03 -9.85 -2.24
N ASN A 47 10.98 -10.18 -1.49
CA ASN A 47 10.96 -10.00 -0.04
C ASN A 47 11.97 -10.92 0.65
N THR A 48 12.09 -12.16 0.17
CA THR A 48 13.12 -13.10 0.65
C THR A 48 14.52 -12.60 0.31
N LEU A 49 14.74 -12.15 -0.92
CA LEU A 49 16.03 -11.61 -1.33
C LEU A 49 16.44 -10.37 -0.51
N ASP A 50 15.54 -9.41 -0.27
CA ASP A 50 15.92 -8.22 0.52
C ASP A 50 16.34 -8.56 1.94
N ALA A 51 15.70 -9.55 2.56
CA ALA A 51 16.10 -10.06 3.87
C ALA A 51 17.45 -10.78 3.82
N GLU A 52 17.67 -11.66 2.84
CA GLU A 52 18.95 -12.37 2.66
C GLU A 52 20.11 -11.43 2.32
N LEU A 53 19.81 -10.27 1.72
CA LEU A 53 20.79 -9.26 1.31
C LEU A 53 21.03 -8.19 2.39
N GLU A 54 20.47 -8.33 3.59
CA GLU A 54 20.70 -7.36 4.67
C GLU A 54 22.20 -7.21 4.97
N GLY A 55 22.64 -5.96 5.11
CA GLY A 55 24.06 -5.62 5.35
C GLY A 55 24.98 -5.75 4.13
N THR A 56 24.49 -6.22 2.97
CA THR A 56 25.33 -6.38 1.77
C THR A 56 25.46 -5.10 0.94
N GLY A 57 24.59 -4.10 1.16
CA GLY A 57 24.47 -2.90 0.31
C GLY A 57 23.67 -3.14 -0.98
N VAL A 58 23.11 -4.33 -1.16
CA VAL A 58 22.20 -4.66 -2.26
C VAL A 58 20.76 -4.61 -1.77
N ILE A 59 19.91 -3.94 -2.52
CA ILE A 59 18.49 -3.77 -2.21
C ILE A 59 17.66 -4.61 -3.16
N ALA A 60 16.64 -5.30 -2.64
CA ALA A 60 15.61 -5.91 -3.47
C ALA A 60 14.23 -5.36 -3.12
N TYR A 61 13.39 -5.11 -4.11
CA TYR A 61 11.99 -4.74 -3.92
C TYR A 61 11.17 -5.11 -5.16
N THR A 62 9.85 -5.01 -5.03
CA THR A 62 8.92 -5.28 -6.12
C THR A 62 8.18 -4.02 -6.54
N ILE A 63 7.95 -3.86 -7.83
CA ILE A 63 7.16 -2.75 -8.37
C ILE A 63 6.03 -3.27 -9.28
N GLY A 64 4.84 -2.73 -9.08
CA GLY A 64 3.69 -2.87 -9.97
C GLY A 64 3.57 -1.64 -10.88
N PRO A 65 3.53 -1.81 -12.21
CA PRO A 65 3.49 -0.69 -13.15
C PRO A 65 2.15 0.07 -13.20
N GLY A 66 1.10 -0.45 -12.56
CA GLY A 66 -0.28 0.00 -12.77
C GLY A 66 -0.88 -0.50 -14.11
N LEU A 67 -2.06 0.01 -14.47
CA LEU A 67 -2.71 -0.34 -15.72
C LEU A 67 -2.15 0.51 -16.88
N VAL A 68 -1.11 0.00 -17.54
CA VAL A 68 -0.52 0.66 -18.70
C VAL A 68 -1.14 0.09 -19.99
N PRO A 69 -1.80 0.90 -20.84
CA PRO A 69 -2.55 0.43 -22.01
C PRO A 69 -1.63 0.10 -23.20
N THR A 70 -0.63 -0.75 -22.94
CA THR A 70 0.25 -1.34 -23.95
C THR A 70 -0.53 -2.24 -24.90
N GLU A 71 0.03 -2.52 -26.07
CA GLU A 71 -0.57 -3.43 -27.04
C GLU A 71 -0.90 -4.82 -26.44
N THR A 72 0.00 -5.35 -25.61
CA THR A 72 -0.21 -6.63 -24.91
C THR A 72 -1.36 -6.54 -23.91
N ALA A 73 -1.42 -5.45 -23.13
CA ALA A 73 -2.51 -5.23 -22.18
C ALA A 73 -3.86 -5.10 -22.89
N ARG A 74 -3.94 -4.34 -24.00
CA ARG A 74 -5.18 -4.19 -24.79
C ARG A 74 -5.70 -5.53 -25.29
N LYS A 75 -4.83 -6.34 -25.90
CA LYS A 75 -5.20 -7.70 -26.37
C LYS A 75 -5.63 -8.64 -25.24
N ALA A 76 -5.05 -8.50 -24.06
CA ALA A 76 -5.46 -9.28 -22.89
C ALA A 76 -6.84 -8.83 -22.39
N ILE A 77 -7.07 -7.52 -22.31
CA ILE A 77 -8.34 -6.91 -21.86
C ILE A 77 -9.49 -7.25 -22.82
N GLU A 78 -9.26 -7.22 -24.14
CA GLU A 78 -10.25 -7.63 -25.15
C GLU A 78 -10.81 -9.04 -24.92
N LYS A 79 -9.98 -9.94 -24.37
CA LYS A 79 -10.39 -11.30 -24.02
C LYS A 79 -10.97 -11.40 -22.62
N LEU A 80 -10.47 -10.60 -21.68
CA LEU A 80 -10.81 -10.67 -20.27
C LEU A 80 -12.14 -9.97 -19.94
N ALA A 81 -12.39 -8.78 -20.49
CA ALA A 81 -13.57 -7.98 -20.19
C ALA A 81 -14.89 -8.77 -20.43
N PRO A 82 -15.07 -9.50 -21.55
CA PRO A 82 -16.27 -10.31 -21.75
C PRO A 82 -16.47 -11.42 -20.71
N LEU A 83 -15.37 -12.04 -20.24
CA LEU A 83 -15.43 -13.06 -19.18
C LEU A 83 -15.85 -12.46 -17.83
N MET A 84 -15.56 -11.18 -17.62
CA MET A 84 -15.97 -10.41 -16.45
C MET A 84 -17.39 -9.82 -16.59
N GLY A 85 -18.09 -10.09 -17.70
CA GLY A 85 -19.44 -9.59 -17.94
C GLY A 85 -19.51 -8.09 -18.25
N MET A 86 -18.43 -7.50 -18.76
CA MET A 86 -18.35 -6.08 -19.12
C MET A 86 -17.71 -5.87 -20.49
N THR A 87 -17.89 -4.68 -21.05
CA THR A 87 -17.22 -4.23 -22.27
C THR A 87 -15.78 -3.77 -21.98
N VAL A 88 -14.96 -3.65 -23.04
CA VAL A 88 -13.59 -3.14 -22.92
C VAL A 88 -13.57 -1.68 -22.45
N ASP A 89 -14.50 -0.86 -22.92
CA ASP A 89 -14.59 0.54 -22.51
C ASP A 89 -14.96 0.67 -21.03
N GLU A 90 -15.94 -0.12 -20.56
CA GLU A 90 -16.29 -0.19 -19.14
C GLU A 90 -15.09 -0.63 -18.28
N PHE A 91 -14.28 -1.59 -18.75
CA PHE A 91 -13.06 -2.01 -18.07
C PHE A 91 -12.08 -0.84 -17.88
N PHE A 92 -11.84 -0.04 -18.93
CA PHE A 92 -10.95 1.11 -18.83
C PHE A 92 -11.52 2.24 -17.96
N ILE A 93 -12.83 2.48 -18.03
CA ILE A 93 -13.51 3.48 -17.18
C ILE A 93 -13.36 3.10 -15.70
N LEU A 94 -13.61 1.84 -15.34
CA LEU A 94 -13.49 1.35 -13.96
C LEU A 94 -12.07 1.46 -13.41
N ASN A 95 -11.07 1.38 -14.27
CA ASN A 95 -9.65 1.40 -13.87
C ASN A 95 -8.96 2.73 -14.17
N LYS A 96 -9.69 3.78 -14.57
CA LYS A 96 -9.11 5.07 -15.02
C LYS A 96 -8.14 5.68 -14.02
N ASN A 97 -8.45 5.61 -12.71
CA ASN A 97 -7.62 6.16 -11.64
C ASN A 97 -6.34 5.35 -11.38
N ALA A 98 -6.26 4.12 -11.88
CA ALA A 98 -5.10 3.24 -11.80
C ALA A 98 -4.32 3.15 -13.13
N MET A 99 -4.74 3.92 -14.14
CA MET A 99 -4.08 3.97 -15.44
C MET A 99 -2.88 4.90 -15.43
N LEU A 100 -1.81 4.46 -16.09
CA LEU A 100 -0.63 5.28 -16.37
C LEU A 100 -0.32 5.21 -17.86
N THR A 101 0.27 6.28 -18.38
CA THR A 101 0.97 6.26 -19.68
C THR A 101 2.23 5.39 -19.60
N ILE A 102 2.78 5.04 -20.77
CA ILE A 102 4.01 4.24 -20.85
C ILE A 102 5.18 5.04 -20.26
N GLU A 103 5.20 6.34 -20.52
CA GLU A 103 6.19 7.29 -20.05
C GLU A 103 6.14 7.45 -18.53
N GLU A 104 4.97 7.61 -17.95
CA GLU A 104 4.79 7.69 -16.49
C GLU A 104 5.21 6.39 -15.80
N ALA A 105 4.79 5.24 -16.34
CA ALA A 105 5.21 3.95 -15.80
C ALA A 105 6.73 3.78 -15.85
N GLY A 106 7.35 4.10 -16.99
CA GLY A 106 8.81 4.07 -17.18
C GLY A 106 9.56 5.03 -16.27
N ALA A 107 9.05 6.25 -16.09
CA ALA A 107 9.59 7.22 -15.13
C ALA A 107 9.46 6.69 -13.70
N GLY A 108 8.36 6.02 -13.35
CA GLY A 108 8.19 5.34 -12.06
C GLY A 108 9.25 4.26 -11.81
N PHE A 109 9.57 3.43 -12.81
CA PHE A 109 10.66 2.44 -12.71
C PHE A 109 12.03 3.11 -12.51
N ALA A 110 12.32 4.19 -13.23
CA ALA A 110 13.58 4.91 -13.09
C ALA A 110 13.70 5.54 -11.69
N ALA A 111 12.63 6.22 -11.24
CA ALA A 111 12.54 6.81 -9.92
C ALA A 111 12.69 5.75 -8.82
N SER A 112 12.07 4.59 -8.96
CA SER A 112 12.15 3.54 -7.95
C SER A 112 13.58 3.01 -7.77
N VAL A 113 14.38 2.97 -8.83
CA VAL A 113 15.80 2.58 -8.74
C VAL A 113 16.62 3.66 -8.04
N VAL A 114 16.39 4.94 -8.35
CA VAL A 114 17.07 6.07 -7.69
C VAL A 114 16.77 6.10 -6.19
N PHE A 115 15.51 5.84 -5.81
CA PHE A 115 15.04 5.86 -4.42
C PHE A 115 14.95 4.46 -3.79
N ALA A 116 15.68 3.47 -4.31
CA ALA A 116 15.55 2.07 -3.90
C ALA A 116 15.67 1.85 -2.38
N GLU A 117 16.50 2.64 -1.70
CA GLU A 117 16.68 2.56 -0.24
C GLU A 117 15.39 2.82 0.53
N LYS A 118 14.53 3.74 0.04
CA LYS A 118 13.21 4.02 0.63
C LYS A 118 12.23 2.85 0.46
N PHE A 119 12.49 1.95 -0.48
CA PHE A 119 11.55 0.92 -0.93
C PHE A 119 12.01 -0.50 -0.61
N ARG A 120 13.11 -0.68 0.12
CA ARG A 120 13.68 -2.02 0.34
C ARG A 120 12.63 -2.98 0.92
N GLY A 121 12.54 -4.17 0.33
CA GLY A 121 11.63 -5.22 0.77
C GLY A 121 10.13 -4.89 0.61
N GLN A 122 9.79 -3.77 -0.03
CA GLN A 122 8.40 -3.37 -0.27
C GLN A 122 7.90 -3.87 -1.62
N GLU A 123 6.57 -3.92 -1.75
CA GLU A 123 5.91 -3.93 -3.04
C GLU A 123 5.27 -2.55 -3.25
N ILE A 124 5.78 -1.80 -4.22
CA ILE A 124 5.37 -0.43 -4.52
C ILE A 124 4.68 -0.35 -5.89
N SER A 125 4.04 0.77 -6.17
CA SER A 125 3.54 1.14 -7.49
C SER A 125 4.45 2.15 -8.19
N SER A 126 4.37 2.24 -9.52
CA SER A 126 5.01 3.34 -10.27
C SER A 126 4.56 4.72 -9.76
N MET A 127 3.30 4.88 -9.35
CA MET A 127 2.80 6.13 -8.77
C MET A 127 3.50 6.48 -7.46
N GLN A 128 3.70 5.51 -6.57
CA GLN A 128 4.44 5.73 -5.32
C GLN A 128 5.89 6.15 -5.59
N ALA A 129 6.55 5.53 -6.58
CA ALA A 129 7.91 5.92 -6.97
C ALA A 129 7.99 7.34 -7.54
N LEU A 130 7.02 7.75 -8.37
CA LEU A 130 6.91 9.10 -8.91
C LEU A 130 6.67 10.15 -7.82
N LYS A 131 5.75 9.87 -6.89
CA LYS A 131 5.51 10.73 -5.73
C LYS A 131 6.75 10.91 -4.87
N ALA A 132 7.50 9.84 -4.60
CA ALA A 132 8.74 9.90 -3.84
C ALA A 132 9.85 10.73 -4.50
N ALA A 133 9.73 10.96 -5.82
CA ALA A 133 10.61 11.80 -6.62
C ALA A 133 10.10 13.24 -6.78
N ASP A 134 8.95 13.59 -6.17
CA ASP A 134 8.25 14.86 -6.34
C ASP A 134 7.91 15.16 -7.82
N ILE A 135 7.70 14.10 -8.61
CA ILE A 135 7.32 14.22 -10.03
C ILE A 135 5.80 14.16 -10.14
N ASN A 136 5.18 15.32 -10.29
CA ASN A 136 3.75 15.44 -10.57
C ASN A 136 3.47 15.26 -12.06
N PHE A 137 3.14 14.04 -12.47
CA PHE A 137 2.55 13.80 -13.79
C PHE A 137 1.02 13.95 -13.70
N GLY A 138 0.44 14.76 -14.60
CA GLY A 138 -1.00 14.73 -14.86
C GLY A 138 -1.94 15.15 -13.72
N SER A 139 -1.48 15.92 -12.72
CA SER A 139 -2.35 16.44 -11.64
C SER A 139 -3.34 17.54 -12.09
N ALA A 140 -3.78 17.51 -13.35
CA ALA A 140 -5.02 18.12 -13.79
C ALA A 140 -6.13 17.06 -13.72
N LEU A 141 -6.33 16.48 -12.54
CA LEU A 141 -7.64 15.92 -12.21
C LEU A 141 -8.52 17.13 -11.93
N GLU A 142 -9.32 17.52 -12.93
CA GLU A 142 -10.45 18.39 -12.67
C GLU A 142 -11.26 17.80 -11.50
N PRO A 143 -11.66 18.62 -10.52
CA PRO A 143 -12.44 18.13 -9.39
C PRO A 143 -13.71 17.50 -9.95
N VAL A 144 -13.92 16.21 -9.65
CA VAL A 144 -15.22 15.59 -9.82
C VAL A 144 -16.13 16.25 -8.79
N GLU A 145 -17.00 17.16 -9.25
CA GLU A 145 -18.09 17.72 -8.45
C GLU A 145 -19.04 16.58 -8.06
N GLY A 146 -18.73 15.93 -6.94
CA GLY A 146 -19.62 15.04 -6.20
C GLY A 146 -20.07 15.77 -4.94
N ALA A 147 -21.39 16.01 -4.84
CA ALA A 147 -22.03 16.75 -3.77
C ALA A 147 -21.63 16.25 -2.37
N ALA A 148 -20.76 16.99 -1.69
CA ALA A 148 -20.53 16.83 -0.26
C ALA A 148 -21.50 17.75 0.48
N ALA A 149 -22.44 17.16 1.21
CA ALA A 149 -23.18 17.89 2.24
C ALA A 149 -22.17 18.44 3.24
N GLY A 150 -22.19 19.76 3.45
CA GLY A 150 -21.19 20.44 4.27
C GLY A 150 -21.19 19.91 5.71
N ILE A 151 -20.10 19.24 6.10
CA ILE A 151 -19.80 18.91 7.50
C ILE A 151 -19.80 20.23 8.28
N ASN A 152 -20.60 20.31 9.36
CA ASN A 152 -20.63 21.51 10.18
C ASN A 152 -19.25 21.76 10.86
N ALA A 153 -18.96 22.99 11.26
CA ALA A 153 -17.63 23.37 11.77
C ALA A 153 -17.21 22.60 13.04
N GLU A 154 -18.17 22.24 13.90
CA GLU A 154 -17.92 21.50 15.14
C GLU A 154 -17.57 20.03 14.85
N THR A 155 -18.33 19.37 13.97
CA THR A 155 -18.06 18.01 13.50
C THR A 155 -16.73 17.93 12.76
N ARG A 156 -16.36 18.97 12.00
CA ARG A 156 -15.06 19.02 11.30
C ARG A 156 -13.89 19.12 12.26
N LEU A 157 -14.00 19.93 13.32
CA LEU A 157 -12.99 20.01 14.38
C LEU A 157 -12.84 18.69 15.12
N GLN A 158 -13.96 18.02 15.42
CA GLN A 158 -13.95 16.70 16.04
C GLN A 158 -13.31 15.65 15.13
N ALA A 159 -13.66 15.63 13.85
CA ALA A 159 -13.06 14.74 12.86
C ALA A 159 -11.55 14.98 12.73
N LEU A 160 -11.11 16.24 12.75
CA LEU A 160 -9.69 16.58 12.70
C LEU A 160 -8.93 16.01 13.90
N ALA A 161 -9.45 16.19 15.12
CA ALA A 161 -8.83 15.67 16.33
C ALA A 161 -8.74 14.13 16.32
N LEU A 162 -9.80 13.45 15.85
CA LEU A 162 -9.82 12.00 15.69
C LEU A 162 -8.83 11.54 14.61
N CYS A 163 -8.75 12.24 13.49
CA CYS A 163 -7.80 11.93 12.42
C CYS A 163 -6.36 12.02 12.90
N GLN A 164 -6.02 13.07 13.65
CA GLN A 164 -4.69 13.25 14.26
C GLN A 164 -4.35 12.15 15.27
N ALA A 165 -5.33 11.71 16.07
CA ALA A 165 -5.14 10.61 17.00
C ALA A 165 -4.85 9.28 16.27
N VAL A 166 -5.67 8.96 15.26
CA VAL A 166 -5.50 7.76 14.43
C VAL A 166 -4.15 7.78 13.69
N HIS A 167 -3.78 8.91 13.09
CA HIS A 167 -2.52 9.09 12.39
C HIS A 167 -1.33 8.90 13.33
N LYS A 168 -1.36 9.52 14.51
CA LYS A 168 -0.32 9.36 15.53
C LYS A 168 -0.18 7.90 15.96
N THR A 169 -1.29 7.25 16.31
CA THR A 169 -1.29 5.83 16.71
C THR A 169 -0.68 4.94 15.63
N LEU A 170 -1.10 5.10 14.37
CA LEU A 170 -0.57 4.30 13.27
C LEU A 170 0.92 4.59 13.00
N SER A 171 1.34 5.86 13.13
CA SER A 171 2.75 6.24 12.97
C SER A 171 3.62 5.61 14.05
N GLU A 172 3.20 5.65 15.32
CA GLU A 172 3.92 5.02 16.43
C GLU A 172 4.02 3.50 16.26
N GLN A 173 2.94 2.86 15.78
CA GLN A 173 2.94 1.44 15.46
C GLN A 173 3.93 1.12 14.32
N SER A 174 3.90 1.88 13.23
CA SER A 174 4.79 1.71 12.09
C SER A 174 6.26 1.81 12.50
N GLU A 175 6.62 2.82 13.30
CA GLU A 175 7.97 2.95 13.86
C GLU A 175 8.32 1.75 14.76
N GLY A 176 7.39 1.33 15.61
CA GLY A 176 7.56 0.15 16.45
C GLY A 176 7.86 -1.14 15.66
N TRP A 177 7.32 -1.28 14.44
CA TRP A 177 7.59 -2.44 13.58
C TRP A 177 9.03 -2.45 13.04
N LYS A 178 9.63 -1.27 12.81
CA LYS A 178 11.01 -1.15 12.31
C LYS A 178 12.04 -1.74 13.29
N HIS A 179 11.72 -1.70 14.58
CA HIS A 179 12.56 -2.22 15.66
C HIS A 179 12.37 -3.71 15.97
N ARG A 180 11.45 -4.41 15.28
CA ARG A 180 11.23 -5.85 15.45
C ARG A 180 12.28 -6.68 14.73
N SER A 181 12.39 -7.97 15.08
CA SER A 181 13.22 -8.90 14.32
C SER A 181 12.76 -8.97 12.86
N LEU A 182 13.65 -9.37 11.94
CA LEU A 182 13.34 -9.45 10.50
C LEU A 182 12.06 -10.22 10.20
N PHE A 183 11.91 -11.39 10.82
CA PHE A 183 10.75 -12.27 10.61
C PHE A 183 9.46 -11.62 11.10
N GLU A 184 9.48 -11.03 12.29
CA GLU A 184 8.32 -10.35 12.87
C GLU A 184 7.96 -9.10 12.05
N ARG A 185 8.96 -8.31 11.62
CA ARG A 185 8.76 -7.13 10.79
C ARG A 185 8.06 -7.49 9.47
N GLN A 186 8.58 -8.49 8.75
CA GLN A 186 7.97 -8.96 7.51
C GLN A 186 6.55 -9.50 7.73
N TRP A 187 6.35 -10.25 8.82
CA TRP A 187 5.04 -10.79 9.15
C TRP A 187 4.02 -9.67 9.43
N VAL A 188 4.37 -8.69 10.26
CA VAL A 188 3.47 -7.57 10.61
C VAL A 188 3.14 -6.72 9.39
N ILE A 189 4.13 -6.35 8.57
CA ILE A 189 3.90 -5.52 7.37
C ILE A 189 2.95 -6.23 6.39
N ARG A 190 3.17 -7.53 6.16
CA ARG A 190 2.33 -8.34 5.27
C ARG A 190 0.91 -8.50 5.82
N ASP A 191 0.79 -8.78 7.12
CA ASP A 191 -0.50 -8.97 7.79
C ASP A 191 -1.30 -7.66 7.78
N PHE A 192 -0.67 -6.53 8.12
CA PHE A 192 -1.27 -5.21 8.03
C PHE A 192 -1.83 -4.95 6.63
N ARG A 193 -1.02 -5.06 5.58
CA ARG A 193 -1.48 -4.81 4.21
C ARG A 193 -2.63 -5.72 3.80
N LYS A 194 -2.60 -6.99 4.21
CA LYS A 194 -3.66 -7.96 3.90
C LYS A 194 -5.01 -7.57 4.51
N ILE A 195 -5.01 -7.06 5.74
CA ILE A 195 -6.25 -6.76 6.47
C ILE A 195 -6.70 -5.30 6.28
N ALA A 196 -5.77 -4.35 6.39
CA ALA A 196 -6.00 -2.92 6.23
C ALA A 196 -6.11 -2.47 4.76
N GLY A 197 -5.76 -3.33 3.81
CA GLY A 197 -6.02 -3.15 2.37
C GLY A 197 -4.95 -2.40 1.57
N MET A 198 -4.03 -1.69 2.23
CA MET A 198 -2.89 -1.00 1.59
C MET A 198 -1.67 -0.96 2.54
N PRO A 199 -0.45 -0.67 2.05
CA PRO A 199 0.74 -0.50 2.87
C PRO A 199 0.57 0.59 3.95
N VAL A 200 1.35 0.52 5.03
CA VAL A 200 1.23 1.48 6.14
C VAL A 200 1.64 2.89 5.75
N GLU A 201 2.64 3.02 4.88
CA GLU A 201 3.09 4.30 4.35
C GLU A 201 1.97 4.98 3.55
N GLU A 202 1.24 4.22 2.73
CA GLU A 202 0.10 4.73 1.97
C GLU A 202 -1.07 5.13 2.88
N TRP A 203 -1.29 4.39 3.97
CA TRP A 203 -2.26 4.76 5.00
C TRP A 203 -1.88 6.06 5.72
N LEU A 204 -0.61 6.24 6.09
CA LEU A 204 -0.11 7.45 6.74
C LEU A 204 -0.25 8.66 5.80
N GLU A 205 0.09 8.51 4.53
CA GLU A 205 -0.16 9.55 3.52
C GLU A 205 -1.65 9.89 3.42
N ALA A 206 -2.53 8.90 3.33
CA ALA A 206 -3.97 9.13 3.20
C ALA A 206 -4.57 9.85 4.43
N LEU A 207 -4.11 9.51 5.63
CA LEU A 207 -4.51 10.21 6.87
C LEU A 207 -3.98 11.65 6.89
N ALA A 208 -2.73 11.89 6.46
CA ALA A 208 -2.19 13.25 6.36
C ALA A 208 -2.97 14.13 5.36
N HIS A 209 -3.40 13.56 4.22
CA HIS A 209 -4.26 14.27 3.27
C HIS A 209 -5.64 14.57 3.86
N LEU A 210 -6.23 13.63 4.58
CA LEU A 210 -7.50 13.84 5.28
C LEU A 210 -7.37 14.95 6.34
N GLU A 211 -6.29 14.97 7.12
CA GLU A 211 -6.02 16.05 8.09
C GLU A 211 -5.92 17.41 7.41
N ALA A 212 -5.15 17.53 6.33
CA ALA A 212 -5.00 18.78 5.59
C ALA A 212 -6.35 19.26 5.02
N GLY A 213 -7.14 18.33 4.47
CA GLY A 213 -8.50 18.61 4.03
C GLY A 213 -9.36 19.14 5.17
N LEU A 214 -9.40 18.43 6.31
CA LEU A 214 -10.18 18.81 7.49
C LEU A 214 -9.77 20.14 8.12
N GLN A 215 -8.50 20.55 8.00
CA GLN A 215 -8.03 21.87 8.39
C GLN A 215 -8.51 22.99 7.45
N GLY A 216 -8.65 22.68 6.16
CA GLY A 216 -9.25 23.56 5.17
C GLY A 216 -10.79 23.52 5.20
N ASN A 217 -11.42 24.14 4.20
CA ASN A 217 -12.87 24.03 3.94
C ASN A 217 -13.19 23.11 2.76
N ASP A 218 -12.19 22.39 2.24
CA ASP A 218 -12.34 21.58 1.04
C ASP A 218 -13.16 20.31 1.31
N PRO A 219 -13.87 19.78 0.30
CA PRO A 219 -14.46 18.45 0.37
C PRO A 219 -13.39 17.41 0.73
N VAL A 220 -13.67 16.56 1.71
CA VAL A 220 -12.75 15.51 2.16
C VAL A 220 -13.20 14.16 1.61
N THR A 221 -12.26 13.38 1.09
CA THR A 221 -12.51 11.98 0.72
C THR A 221 -11.83 11.08 1.75
N PRO A 222 -12.58 10.41 2.64
CA PRO A 222 -11.96 9.56 3.65
C PRO A 222 -11.29 8.34 3.01
N PRO A 223 -10.14 7.87 3.55
CA PRO A 223 -9.61 6.54 3.23
C PRO A 223 -10.58 5.45 3.73
N PRO A 224 -10.38 4.16 3.38
CA PRO A 224 -11.28 3.09 3.77
C PRO A 224 -11.16 2.73 5.27
N LEU A 225 -11.56 3.64 6.17
CA LEU A 225 -11.36 3.57 7.63
C LEU A 225 -11.85 2.26 8.25
N ALA A 226 -12.97 1.71 7.78
CA ALA A 226 -13.46 0.38 8.16
C ALA A 226 -12.42 -0.75 8.00
N LYS A 227 -11.51 -0.66 7.02
CA LYS A 227 -10.40 -1.62 6.85
C LYS A 227 -9.34 -1.48 7.93
N LEU A 228 -9.02 -0.25 8.34
CA LEU A 228 -8.08 0.01 9.43
C LEU A 228 -8.68 -0.43 10.79
N ALA A 229 -9.96 -0.15 11.04
CA ALA A 229 -10.67 -0.68 12.20
C ALA A 229 -10.71 -2.22 12.19
N GLY A 230 -10.90 -2.82 11.02
CA GLY A 230 -10.83 -4.26 10.81
C GLY A 230 -9.46 -4.86 11.15
N TYR A 231 -8.37 -4.13 10.87
CA TYR A 231 -7.03 -4.54 11.27
C TYR A 231 -6.83 -4.53 12.78
N TYR A 232 -7.33 -3.51 13.49
CA TYR A 232 -7.27 -3.51 14.96
C TYR A 232 -8.10 -4.64 15.57
N ASN A 233 -9.28 -4.92 15.02
CA ASN A 233 -10.05 -6.09 15.45
C ASN A 233 -9.29 -7.41 15.22
N HIS A 234 -8.63 -7.56 14.08
CA HIS A 234 -7.77 -8.71 13.81
C HIS A 234 -6.59 -8.82 14.79
N GLN A 235 -5.95 -7.71 15.16
CA GLN A 235 -4.93 -7.71 16.21
C GLN A 235 -5.46 -8.18 17.57
N ALA A 236 -6.69 -7.79 17.94
CA ALA A 236 -7.33 -8.25 19.17
C ALA A 236 -7.56 -9.77 19.16
N GLU A 237 -8.01 -10.33 18.02
CA GLU A 237 -8.17 -11.78 17.86
C GLU A 237 -6.84 -12.52 17.93
N LEU A 238 -5.78 -11.97 17.34
CA LEU A 238 -4.43 -12.53 17.45
C LEU A 238 -3.95 -12.51 18.91
N ALA A 239 -4.12 -11.40 19.64
CA ALA A 239 -3.71 -11.31 21.03
C ALA A 239 -4.36 -12.40 21.91
N LYS A 240 -5.65 -12.69 21.71
CA LYS A 240 -6.37 -13.78 22.41
C LYS A 240 -5.77 -15.16 22.15
N GLY A 241 -5.16 -15.38 20.99
CA GLY A 241 -4.52 -16.65 20.63
C GLY A 241 -3.08 -16.80 21.14
N TYR A 242 -2.37 -15.69 21.38
CA TYR A 242 -0.94 -15.70 21.72
C TYR A 242 -0.64 -15.39 23.19
N GLU A 243 -1.35 -14.44 23.81
CA GLU A 243 -1.10 -14.03 25.19
C GLU A 243 -1.85 -14.94 26.17
N LYS A 244 -1.08 -15.61 27.05
CA LYS A 244 -1.60 -16.59 28.01
C LYS A 244 -1.82 -15.98 29.39
N ASP A 245 -1.20 -14.84 29.67
CA ASP A 245 -1.41 -14.09 30.89
C ASP A 245 -2.71 -13.27 30.77
N PRO A 246 -3.74 -13.57 31.57
CA PRO A 246 -5.05 -12.92 31.44
C PRO A 246 -5.00 -11.41 31.76
N VAL A 247 -4.07 -10.96 32.59
CA VAL A 247 -3.95 -9.54 32.94
C VAL A 247 -3.32 -8.78 31.78
N LYS A 248 -2.23 -9.30 31.22
CA LYS A 248 -1.59 -8.69 30.04
C LYS A 248 -2.47 -8.73 28.80
N LEU A 249 -3.24 -9.80 28.63
CA LEU A 249 -4.22 -9.91 27.55
C LEU A 249 -5.28 -8.81 27.70
N GLN A 250 -5.83 -8.65 28.91
CA GLN A 250 -6.83 -7.62 29.17
C GLN A 250 -6.28 -6.22 28.89
N ASP A 251 -5.08 -5.90 29.37
CA ASP A 251 -4.43 -4.60 29.14
C ASP A 251 -4.21 -4.36 27.64
N SER A 252 -3.72 -5.37 26.91
CA SER A 252 -3.49 -5.28 25.46
C SER A 252 -4.79 -5.06 24.69
N LEU A 253 -5.86 -5.77 25.06
CA LEU A 253 -7.16 -5.63 24.42
C LEU A 253 -7.77 -4.24 24.64
N VAL A 254 -7.60 -3.65 25.83
CA VAL A 254 -8.06 -2.28 26.11
C VAL A 254 -7.41 -1.28 25.14
N HIS A 255 -6.09 -1.39 24.92
CA HIS A 255 -5.40 -0.52 23.96
C HIS A 255 -5.88 -0.74 22.52
N VAL A 256 -5.96 -1.99 22.09
CA VAL A 256 -6.35 -2.34 20.71
C VAL A 256 -7.79 -1.91 20.39
N TYR A 257 -8.73 -2.12 21.32
CA TYR A 257 -10.10 -1.67 21.13
C TYR A 257 -10.22 -0.15 21.20
N GLY A 258 -9.40 0.53 22.00
CA GLY A 258 -9.32 1.99 22.00
C GLY A 258 -8.94 2.55 20.62
N TRP A 259 -7.90 1.97 19.99
CA TRP A 259 -7.51 2.36 18.62
C TRP A 259 -8.61 2.10 17.60
N LYS A 260 -9.32 0.97 17.71
CA LYS A 260 -10.47 0.66 16.85
C LYS A 260 -11.58 1.70 17.03
N GLU A 261 -11.93 2.03 18.27
CA GLU A 261 -12.99 2.99 18.59
C GLU A 261 -12.67 4.40 18.06
N GLU A 262 -11.40 4.83 18.13
CA GLU A 262 -10.95 6.09 17.53
C GLU A 262 -11.19 6.12 16.01
N VAL A 263 -10.87 5.02 15.30
CA VAL A 263 -11.11 4.89 13.85
C VAL A 263 -12.60 4.86 13.52
N ASP A 264 -13.41 4.12 14.28
CA ASP A 264 -14.86 4.04 14.06
C ASP A 264 -15.51 5.42 14.26
N ARG A 265 -15.13 6.14 15.32
CA ARG A 265 -15.62 7.51 15.59
C ARG A 265 -15.20 8.50 14.51
N LEU A 266 -13.99 8.35 13.96
CA LEU A 266 -13.54 9.16 12.82
C LEU A 266 -14.44 8.90 11.61
N GLU A 267 -14.70 7.62 11.28
CA GLU A 267 -15.56 7.25 10.16
C GLU A 267 -16.99 7.79 10.34
N GLU A 268 -17.55 7.70 11.53
CA GLU A 268 -18.88 8.25 11.85
C GLU A 268 -18.92 9.78 11.71
N SER A 269 -17.85 10.49 12.10
CA SER A 269 -17.78 11.96 11.99
C SER A 269 -17.67 12.48 10.55
N LEU A 270 -17.37 11.61 9.59
CA LEU A 270 -17.19 11.94 8.17
C LEU A 270 -18.39 11.55 7.29
N LYS A 271 -19.46 10.99 7.89
CA LYS A 271 -20.74 10.65 7.23
C LYS A 271 -21.74 11.80 7.34
#